data_AF-A0A7C2SA82-F1
#
_entry.id   AF-A0A7C2SA82-F1
#
_cell.length_a   1.000
_cell.length_b   1.000
_cell.length_c   1.000
_cell.angle_alpha   90.00
_cell.angle_beta   90.00
_cell.angle_gamma   90.00
#
_symmetry.space_group_name_H-M   'P 1'
#
loop_
_entity.id
_entity.type
_entity.pdbx_description
1 polymer ?
#
loop_
_entity_poly.entity_id
_entity_poly.type
_entity_poly.pdbx_seq_one_letter_code
_entity_poly.pdbx_strand_id
1 'polypeptide(L)'
;MNPWSRRLGLARPAGYSNVTMAKAEPKADSTGKTRAQPFKSALPEVRLGVLAALVVLVLAGSRLADRWELPFRDLLLSWAPHRPPRLTAAVVVDEEALARFGRFPWPRERLAQVVEAIRAAGAR
;
A
#
# COMPACT_ATOMS: atom_id res chain seq x y z
N MET A 1 -38.69 -11.43 15.10
CA MET A 1 -39.49 -12.06 16.17
C MET A 1 -40.35 -13.14 15.52
N ASN A 2 -39.91 -14.41 15.57
CA ASN A 2 -40.53 -15.51 14.81
C ASN A 2 -41.56 -16.28 15.67
N PRO A 3 -42.79 -16.51 15.19
CA PRO A 3 -43.81 -17.24 15.94
C PRO A 3 -43.78 -18.76 15.65
N TRP A 4 -43.57 -19.59 16.68
CA TRP A 4 -44.11 -20.95 16.86
C TRP A 4 -43.72 -22.04 15.84
N SER A 5 -42.57 -22.72 15.93
CA SER A 5 -42.27 -23.78 16.93
C SER A 5 -43.44 -24.69 17.37
N ARG A 6 -44.36 -25.01 16.46
CA ARG A 6 -45.33 -26.11 16.62
C ARG A 6 -45.24 -27.10 15.47
N ARG A 7 -44.38 -28.11 15.62
CA ARG A 7 -44.56 -29.47 15.05
C ARG A 7 -43.39 -30.38 15.47
N LEU A 8 -43.33 -30.67 16.77
CA LEU A 8 -42.71 -31.90 17.27
C LEU A 8 -43.77 -33.00 17.12
N GLY A 9 -43.60 -33.87 16.12
CA GLY A 9 -44.35 -35.11 15.96
C GLY A 9 -43.36 -36.26 15.95
N LEU A 10 -43.17 -36.85 17.13
CA LEU A 10 -42.39 -38.07 17.34
C LEU A 10 -42.91 -39.23 16.47
N ALA A 11 -42.02 -39.89 15.73
CA ALA A 11 -42.16 -41.29 15.33
C ALA A 11 -40.80 -41.86 14.85
N ARG A 12 -40.06 -42.49 15.76
CA ARG A 12 -39.11 -43.58 15.47
C ARG A 12 -39.28 -44.57 16.63
N PRO A 13 -39.63 -45.85 16.38
CA PRO A 13 -38.57 -46.84 16.17
C PRO A 13 -38.94 -48.02 15.24
N ALA A 14 -37.93 -48.85 15.00
CA ALA A 14 -37.98 -50.25 14.56
C ALA A 14 -38.29 -50.55 13.08
N GLY A 15 -37.21 -50.75 12.32
CA GLY A 15 -37.17 -51.50 11.07
C GLY A 15 -35.83 -52.22 10.98
N TYR A 16 -35.79 -53.43 11.54
CA TYR A 16 -34.72 -54.42 11.41
C TYR A 16 -34.85 -55.16 10.07
N SER A 17 -33.76 -55.82 9.65
CA SER A 17 -33.62 -56.77 8.53
C SER A 17 -33.22 -56.11 7.20
N ASN A 18 -32.04 -56.37 6.61
CA ASN A 18 -31.46 -57.69 6.39
C ASN A 18 -29.93 -57.69 6.51
N VAL A 19 -29.43 -58.56 7.39
CA VAL A 19 -28.07 -59.07 7.36
C VAL A 19 -27.95 -59.98 6.14
N THR A 20 -27.22 -59.55 5.11
CA THR A 20 -26.68 -60.47 4.11
C THR A 20 -25.17 -60.49 4.33
N MET A 21 -24.72 -61.57 4.96
CA MET A 21 -23.34 -62.02 4.95
C MET A 21 -22.86 -62.08 3.50
N ALA A 22 -22.05 -61.12 3.08
CA ALA A 22 -21.25 -61.23 1.89
C ALA A 22 -19.87 -60.63 2.16
N LYS A 23 -18.96 -61.54 2.49
CA LYS A 23 -17.53 -61.47 2.17
C LYS A 23 -16.69 -60.50 2.99
N ALA A 24 -16.08 -61.05 4.04
CA ALA A 24 -14.86 -60.51 4.62
C ALA A 24 -13.72 -60.60 3.59
N GLU A 25 -13.19 -59.46 3.17
CA GLU A 25 -11.83 -59.33 2.66
C GLU A 25 -11.13 -58.19 3.42
N PRO A 26 -10.05 -58.47 4.16
CA PRO A 26 -9.26 -57.44 4.82
C PRO A 26 -8.24 -56.90 3.81
N LYS A 27 -8.43 -55.67 3.33
CA LYS A 27 -7.35 -54.92 2.70
C LYS A 27 -7.06 -53.67 3.49
N ALA A 28 -6.12 -53.81 4.41
CA ALA A 28 -5.36 -52.71 4.96
C ALA A 28 -4.66 -52.00 3.81
N ASP A 29 -4.96 -50.71 3.62
CA ASP A 29 -4.06 -49.77 2.98
C ASP A 29 -4.30 -48.40 3.64
N SER A 30 -3.63 -48.22 4.77
CA SER A 30 -3.38 -46.91 5.36
C SER A 30 -2.42 -46.14 4.45
N THR A 31 -2.95 -45.44 3.45
CA THR A 31 -2.15 -44.47 2.71
C THR A 31 -2.74 -43.10 2.94
N GLY A 32 -2.10 -42.38 3.86
CA GLY A 32 -2.34 -40.96 4.08
C GLY A 32 -2.31 -40.24 2.74
N LYS A 33 -3.47 -39.72 2.33
CA LYS A 33 -3.52 -38.72 1.27
C LYS A 33 -2.95 -37.43 1.87
N THR A 34 -1.62 -37.35 1.86
CA THR A 34 -0.89 -36.10 2.00
C THR A 34 -1.51 -35.11 1.04
N ARG A 35 -2.17 -34.09 1.61
CA ARG A 35 -2.74 -32.97 0.88
C ARG A 35 -1.55 -32.19 0.33
N ALA A 36 -1.02 -32.62 -0.81
CA ALA A 36 -0.01 -31.90 -1.55
C ALA A 36 -0.66 -30.61 -2.04
N GLN A 37 -0.49 -29.53 -1.27
CA GLN A 37 -0.71 -28.19 -1.78
C GLN A 37 0.25 -28.01 -2.97
N PRO A 38 -0.23 -27.60 -4.16
CA PRO A 38 0.68 -27.27 -5.23
C PRO A 38 1.47 -26.04 -4.77
N PHE A 39 2.75 -26.22 -4.51
CA PHE A 39 3.70 -25.12 -4.37
C PHE A 39 3.66 -24.35 -5.69
N LYS A 40 2.81 -23.31 -5.75
CA LYS A 40 2.75 -22.39 -6.87
C LYS A 40 4.15 -21.83 -6.98
N SER A 41 4.85 -22.21 -8.05
CA SER A 41 6.22 -21.81 -8.30
C SER A 41 6.32 -20.29 -8.28
N ALA A 42 6.79 -19.73 -7.17
CA ALA A 42 7.06 -18.30 -6.96
C ALA A 42 8.26 -17.79 -7.79
N LEU A 43 8.62 -18.50 -8.85
CA LEU A 43 9.74 -18.18 -9.72
C LEU A 43 9.50 -16.94 -10.62
N PRO A 44 8.29 -16.63 -11.14
CA PRO A 44 8.11 -15.41 -11.93
C PRO A 44 8.12 -14.15 -11.07
N GLU A 45 7.60 -14.22 -9.83
CA GLU A 45 7.58 -13.08 -8.90
C GLU A 45 8.97 -12.71 -8.42
N VAL A 46 9.81 -13.69 -8.08
CA VAL A 46 11.19 -13.45 -7.68
C VAL A 46 12.01 -12.87 -8.83
N ARG A 47 11.81 -13.36 -10.06
CA ARG A 47 12.50 -12.82 -11.25
C ARG A 47 12.11 -11.36 -11.52
N LEU A 48 10.83 -11.04 -11.36
CA LEU A 48 10.34 -9.66 -11.52
C LEU A 48 10.90 -8.74 -10.43
N GLY A 49 10.95 -9.21 -9.18
CA GLY A 49 11.55 -8.48 -8.07
C GLY A 49 13.05 -8.24 -8.26
N VAL A 50 13.79 -9.25 -8.72
CA VAL A 50 15.23 -9.11 -9.02
C VAL A 50 15.47 -8.16 -10.19
N LEU A 51 14.65 -8.25 -11.25
CA LEU A 51 14.72 -7.33 -12.38
C LEU A 51 14.45 -5.89 -11.94
N ALA A 52 13.40 -5.67 -11.14
CA ALA A 52 13.07 -4.35 -10.61
C ALA A 52 14.18 -3.79 -9.72
N ALA A 53 14.77 -4.62 -8.85
CA ALA A 53 15.89 -4.22 -8.00
C ALA A 53 17.14 -3.84 -8.83
N LEU A 54 17.45 -4.59 -9.89
CA LEU A 54 18.54 -4.27 -10.81
C LEU A 54 18.29 -2.96 -11.57
N VAL A 55 17.05 -2.73 -12.03
CA VAL A 55 16.67 -1.47 -12.68
C VAL A 55 16.85 -0.29 -11.73
N VAL A 56 16.38 -0.41 -10.48
CA VAL A 56 16.56 0.63 -9.45
C VAL A 56 18.04 0.87 -9.17
N LEU A 57 18.86 -0.19 -9.06
CA LEU A 57 20.29 -0.06 -8.81
C LEU A 57 21.02 0.66 -9.95
N VAL A 58 20.71 0.33 -11.20
CA VAL A 58 21.28 0.99 -12.39
C VAL A 58 20.83 2.45 -12.45
N LEU A 59 19.55 2.72 -12.20
CA LEU A 59 19.02 4.09 -12.18
C LEU A 59 19.70 4.93 -11.09
N ALA A 60 19.81 4.41 -9.87
CA ALA A 60 20.44 5.09 -8.74
C ALA A 60 21.94 5.34 -8.92
N GLY A 61 22.66 4.43 -9.60
CA GLY A 61 24.07 4.60 -9.94
C GLY A 61 24.31 5.50 -11.16
N SER A 62 23.28 5.86 -11.90
CA SER A 62 23.38 6.66 -13.12
C SER A 62 22.98 8.11 -12.90
N ARG A 63 23.69 9.03 -13.55
CA ARG A 63 23.25 10.45 -13.69
C ARG A 63 21.98 10.62 -14.53
N LEU A 64 21.43 9.52 -15.06
CA LEU A 64 20.20 9.53 -15.83
C LEU A 64 18.99 9.79 -14.94
N ALA A 65 19.01 9.29 -13.69
CA ALA A 65 17.98 9.61 -12.70
C ALA A 65 17.90 11.11 -12.44
N ASP A 66 19.03 11.82 -12.31
CA ASP A 66 19.06 13.29 -12.12
C ASP A 66 18.32 14.04 -13.25
N ARG A 67 18.38 13.53 -14.48
CA ARG A 67 17.72 14.13 -15.65
C ARG A 67 16.21 13.88 -15.67
N TRP A 68 15.78 12.74 -15.13
CA TRP A 68 14.37 12.35 -15.07
C TRP A 68 13.68 12.78 -13.76
N GLU A 69 14.44 13.15 -12.74
CA GLU A 69 13.93 13.62 -11.45
C GLU A 69 12.98 14.81 -11.62
N LEU A 70 13.40 15.82 -12.39
CA LEU A 70 12.61 17.04 -12.65
C LEU A 70 11.27 16.73 -13.36
N PRO A 71 11.24 16.08 -14.54
CA PRO A 71 9.98 15.78 -15.22
C PRO A 71 9.11 14.79 -14.45
N PHE A 72 9.71 13.83 -13.73
CA PHE A 72 8.95 12.90 -12.90
C PHE A 72 8.29 13.61 -11.71
N ARG A 73 9.04 14.49 -11.03
CA ARG A 73 8.52 15.32 -9.95
C ARG A 73 7.41 16.25 -10.43
N ASP A 74 7.57 16.87 -11.59
CA ASP A 74 6.54 17.72 -12.19
C ASP A 74 5.28 16.91 -12.53
N LEU A 75 5.43 15.69 -13.08
CA LEU A 75 4.30 14.80 -13.34
C LEU A 75 3.58 14.40 -12.05
N LEU A 76 4.33 14.02 -11.01
CA LEU A 76 3.78 13.69 -9.70
C LEU A 76 3.01 14.87 -9.08
N LEU A 77 3.58 16.08 -9.18
CA LEU A 77 2.94 17.31 -8.70
C LEU A 77 1.71 17.68 -9.54
N SER A 78 1.73 17.42 -10.85
CA SER A 78 0.58 17.67 -11.73
C SER A 78 -0.61 16.74 -11.43
N TRP A 79 -0.35 15.53 -10.94
CA TRP A 79 -1.37 14.58 -10.51
C TRP A 79 -1.79 14.75 -9.05
N ALA A 80 -1.00 15.47 -8.26
CA ALA A 80 -1.35 15.77 -6.88
C ALA A 80 -2.60 16.69 -6.86
N PRO A 81 -3.57 16.45 -5.96
CA PRO A 81 -4.72 17.32 -5.80
C PRO A 81 -4.26 18.74 -5.45
N HIS A 82 -4.42 19.69 -6.37
CA HIS A 82 -4.06 21.07 -6.13
C HIS A 82 -5.08 21.70 -5.19
N ARG A 83 -4.71 21.90 -3.92
CA ARG A 83 -5.52 22.67 -2.98
C ARG A 83 -5.19 24.15 -3.16
N PRO A 84 -6.15 24.99 -3.61
CA PRO A 84 -5.89 26.41 -3.74
C PRO A 84 -5.49 26.98 -2.37
N PRO A 85 -4.42 27.80 -2.29
CA PRO A 85 -4.04 28.46 -1.05
C PRO A 85 -5.21 29.28 -0.54
N ARG A 86 -5.52 29.17 0.76
CA ARG A 86 -6.59 29.97 1.38
C ARG A 86 -6.14 31.40 1.65
N LEU A 87 -4.85 31.58 1.91
CA LEU A 87 -4.21 32.85 2.24
C LEU A 87 -2.82 32.86 1.60
N THR A 88 -2.58 33.84 0.74
CA THR A 88 -1.30 34.02 0.06
C THR A 88 -0.65 35.30 0.58
N ALA A 89 0.55 35.19 1.13
CA ALA A 89 1.37 36.35 1.48
C ALA A 89 2.45 36.53 0.42
N ALA A 90 2.51 37.71 -0.20
CA ALA A 90 3.59 38.08 -1.10
C ALA A 90 4.70 38.79 -0.31
N VAL A 91 5.91 38.24 -0.33
CA VAL A 91 7.10 38.88 0.25
C VAL A 91 7.88 39.50 -0.89
N VAL A 92 7.93 40.83 -0.93
CA VAL A 92 8.71 41.56 -1.91
C VAL A 92 10.10 41.81 -1.31
N VAL A 93 11.14 41.39 -2.03
CA VAL A 93 12.53 41.68 -1.66
C VAL A 93 12.95 42.92 -2.45
N ASP A 94 13.04 44.05 -1.74
CA ASP A 94 13.40 45.35 -2.29
C ASP A 94 14.90 45.65 -2.07
N GLU A 95 15.43 46.67 -2.74
CA GLU A 95 16.81 47.13 -2.58
C GLU A 95 17.14 47.49 -1.13
N GLU A 96 16.19 48.07 -0.38
CA GLU A 96 16.39 48.38 1.04
C GLU A 96 16.59 47.11 1.87
N ALA A 97 15.83 46.04 1.59
CA ALA A 97 15.99 44.76 2.27
C ALA A 97 17.35 44.12 1.93
N LEU A 98 17.80 44.23 0.68
CA LEU A 98 19.12 43.76 0.26
C LEU A 98 20.26 44.57 0.89
N ALA A 99 20.10 45.88 1.03
CA ALA A 99 21.06 46.73 1.72
C ALA A 99 21.16 46.37 3.20
N ARG A 100 20.01 46.10 3.85
CA ARG A 100 19.95 45.79 5.28
C ARG A 100 20.40 44.37 5.63
N PHE A 101 20.09 43.39 4.78
CA PHE A 101 20.28 41.97 5.09
C PHE A 101 21.30 41.27 4.21
N GLY A 102 21.86 41.99 3.25
CA GLY A 102 22.83 41.49 2.29
C GLY A 102 22.20 40.87 1.05
N ARG A 103 23.06 40.43 0.15
CA ARG A 103 22.69 39.81 -1.12
C ARG A 103 21.85 38.55 -0.89
N PHE A 104 20.75 38.44 -1.64
CA PHE A 104 19.96 37.21 -1.75
C PHE A 104 20.72 36.16 -2.59
N PRO A 105 20.64 34.84 -2.31
CA PRO A 105 19.83 34.18 -1.28
C PRO A 105 20.44 34.27 0.12
N TRP A 106 19.59 34.56 1.10
CA TRP A 106 20.00 34.64 2.51
C TRP A 106 20.21 33.24 3.14
N PRO A 107 20.90 33.17 4.31
CA PRO A 107 21.00 31.95 5.09
C PRO A 107 19.62 31.37 5.44
N ARG A 108 19.55 30.04 5.56
CA ARG A 108 18.28 29.32 5.78
C ARG A 108 17.57 29.74 7.06
N GLU A 109 18.33 30.09 8.09
CA GLU A 109 17.83 30.55 9.38
C GLU A 109 17.01 31.83 9.22
N ARG A 110 17.45 32.75 8.36
CA ARG A 110 16.73 33.99 8.07
C ARG A 110 15.47 33.72 7.25
N LEU A 111 15.55 32.86 6.25
CA LEU A 111 14.36 32.46 5.48
C LEU A 111 13.31 31.80 6.37
N ALA A 112 13.73 30.97 7.35
CA ALA A 112 12.83 30.38 8.33
C ALA A 112 12.14 31.43 9.20
N GLN A 113 12.85 32.46 9.64
CA GLN A 113 12.26 33.58 10.39
C GLN A 113 11.20 34.33 9.58
N VAL A 114 11.46 34.56 8.28
CA VAL A 114 10.49 35.18 7.38
C VAL A 114 9.23 34.30 7.23
N VAL A 115 9.40 33.00 7.02
CA VAL A 115 8.29 32.05 6.94
C VAL A 115 7.48 32.02 8.24
N GLU A 116 8.14 32.08 9.39
CA GLU A 116 7.45 32.09 10.69
C GLU A 116 6.67 33.38 10.90
N ALA A 117 7.22 34.53 10.50
CA ALA A 117 6.50 35.81 10.56
C ALA A 117 5.24 35.81 9.65
N ILE A 118 5.35 35.21 8.46
CA ILE A 118 4.22 35.04 7.53
C ILE A 118 3.17 34.10 8.11
N ARG A 119 3.60 33.00 8.73
CA ARG A 119 2.71 32.07 9.43
C ARG A 119 1.98 32.75 10.59
N ALA A 120 2.68 33.57 11.36
CA ALA A 120 2.10 34.36 12.45
C ALA A 120 1.06 35.37 11.94
N ALA A 121 1.23 35.89 10.72
CA ALA A 121 0.24 36.73 10.04
C ALA A 121 -0.97 35.95 9.49
N GLY A 122 -1.01 34.62 9.68
CA GLY A 122 -2.15 33.76 9.35
C GLY A 122 -2.05 33.03 8.01
N ALA A 123 -0.97 33.22 7.24
CA ALA A 123 -0.75 32.45 6.02
C ALA A 123 -0.33 30.99 6.35
N ARG A 124 -0.76 30.04 5.51
CA ARG A 124 -0.57 28.60 5.76
C ARG A 124 -0.26 27.82 4.50
#